data_AF-D4V9R9-F1
#
_entry.id   AF-D4V9R9-F1
#
_cell.length_a   1.000
_cell.length_b   1.000
_cell.length_c   1.000
_cell.angle_alpha   90.00
_cell.angle_beta   90.00
_cell.angle_gamma   90.00
#
_symmetry.space_group_name_H-M   'P 1'
#
loop_
_entity.id
_entity.type
_entity.pdbx_description
1 polymer ?
#
loop_
_entity_poly.entity_id
_entity_poly.type
_entity_poly.pdbx_seq_one_letter_code
_entity_poly.pdbx_strand_id
1 'polypeptide(L)'
;MENIAIVTVAYNRVKSLSRLLNSLLCADIDNAPLIISIDKSNTNEVERYANDFIWPYGEKKVITHKENLGLRKHILSIGQLLDYYDAVIVLEDDIIVAPGFYKFAVAATKFYCNDNNIAGISLYNYPFNYQTFEPFDALKSEYDVYFMQIAMSWGQVWMRDSWRRFYNWYEQTKHNKLACINNIYCFKEWGEKSWLKYHIAYCIDQNKYFVYPYSSYSTNCADKGTHVTTNLFVFQSPLKWSKQENTYRFPTFPNGINYDSYNENRCLYETLQISEADLILDLSDNLKKFENKRYILTTKKMNYQIVKKFALELRPIELNVIMNNEGEGIYLYDSSNPIKNNEHISKIDLLSYKYKIHSLLAILNKIGIYSLFCLFIRRIIKRK
;
A
#
# COMPACT_ATOMS: atom_id res chain seq x y z
N MET A 1 7.61 -18.99 22.23
CA MET A 1 7.57 -18.74 20.78
C MET A 1 6.25 -18.07 20.50
N GLU A 2 6.23 -16.96 19.77
CA GLU A 2 4.97 -16.35 19.32
C GLU A 2 4.24 -17.32 18.41
N ASN A 3 2.95 -17.53 18.65
CA ASN A 3 2.12 -18.42 17.86
C ASN A 3 1.60 -17.66 16.64
N ILE A 4 2.32 -17.71 15.52
CA ILE A 4 2.00 -16.98 14.29
C ILE A 4 1.50 -17.94 13.22
N ALA A 5 0.29 -17.71 12.70
CA ALA A 5 -0.30 -18.54 11.66
C ALA A 5 -0.26 -17.87 10.28
N ILE A 6 -0.11 -18.68 9.23
CA ILE A 6 -0.33 -18.26 7.85
C ILE A 6 -1.78 -18.55 7.48
N VAL A 7 -2.48 -17.55 6.97
CA VAL A 7 -3.88 -17.69 6.54
C VAL A 7 -3.98 -17.35 5.06
N THR A 8 -4.37 -18.34 4.25
CA THR A 8 -4.67 -18.11 2.84
C THR A 8 -6.17 -17.96 2.65
N VAL A 9 -6.57 -16.96 1.86
CA VAL A 9 -7.98 -16.61 1.63
C VAL A 9 -8.31 -16.89 0.17
N ALA A 10 -9.28 -17.78 -0.06
CA ALA A 10 -9.64 -18.22 -1.40
C ALA A 10 -11.16 -18.19 -1.64
N TYR A 11 -11.54 -18.19 -2.91
CA TYR A 11 -12.94 -18.24 -3.33
C TYR A 11 -13.18 -19.35 -4.37
N ASN A 12 -12.84 -19.10 -5.64
CA ASN A 12 -13.18 -20.02 -6.74
C ASN A 12 -12.05 -20.21 -7.77
N ARG A 13 -10.79 -19.92 -7.40
CA ARG A 13 -9.65 -19.95 -8.33
C ARG A 13 -8.56 -20.93 -7.87
N VAL A 14 -8.66 -22.19 -8.30
CA VAL A 14 -7.66 -23.23 -7.98
C VAL A 14 -6.27 -22.85 -8.46
N LYS A 15 -6.13 -22.27 -9.67
CA LYS A 15 -4.82 -21.89 -10.22
C LYS A 15 -4.13 -20.81 -9.38
N SER A 16 -4.88 -19.82 -8.91
CA SER A 16 -4.39 -18.73 -8.06
C SER A 16 -3.93 -19.30 -6.71
N LEU A 17 -4.82 -20.05 -6.03
CA LEU A 17 -4.49 -20.69 -4.76
C LEU A 17 -3.27 -21.62 -4.89
N SER A 18 -3.21 -22.42 -5.95
CA SER A 18 -2.07 -23.30 -6.23
C SER A 18 -0.76 -22.53 -6.36
N ARG A 19 -0.77 -21.39 -7.06
CA ARG A 19 0.41 -20.53 -7.22
C ARG A 19 0.87 -19.95 -5.88
N LEU A 20 -0.07 -19.47 -5.05
CA LEU A 20 0.23 -19.00 -3.69
C LEU A 20 0.83 -20.14 -2.83
N LEU A 21 0.15 -21.28 -2.74
CA LEU A 21 0.58 -22.41 -1.91
C LEU A 21 1.94 -22.96 -2.34
N ASN A 22 2.22 -23.02 -3.64
CA ASN A 22 3.54 -23.40 -4.15
C ASN A 22 4.63 -22.39 -3.76
N SER A 23 4.31 -21.09 -3.72
CA SER A 23 5.28 -20.09 -3.22
C SER A 23 5.56 -20.24 -1.72
N LEU A 24 4.57 -20.65 -0.92
CA LEU A 24 4.76 -20.97 0.49
C LEU A 24 5.67 -22.18 0.69
N LEU A 25 5.57 -23.21 -0.18
CA LEU A 25 6.48 -24.37 -0.12
C LEU A 25 7.94 -24.01 -0.39
N CYS A 26 8.19 -22.94 -1.14
CA CYS A 26 9.54 -22.45 -1.42
C CYS A 26 10.14 -21.60 -0.30
N ALA A 27 9.34 -21.21 0.70
CA ALA A 27 9.75 -20.30 1.77
C ALA A 27 10.55 -20.98 2.88
N ASP A 28 11.33 -20.17 3.59
CA ASP A 28 12.09 -20.57 4.76
C ASP A 28 11.21 -20.49 6.02
N ILE A 29 10.52 -21.59 6.31
CA ILE A 29 9.56 -21.73 7.40
C ILE A 29 10.01 -22.88 8.30
N ASP A 30 10.25 -22.60 9.58
CA ASP A 30 10.62 -23.66 10.53
C ASP A 30 9.37 -24.42 10.99
N ASN A 31 8.42 -23.68 11.54
CA ASN A 31 7.14 -24.19 12.02
C ASN A 31 6.10 -23.06 11.94
N ALA A 32 4.99 -23.31 11.25
CA ALA A 32 3.87 -22.39 11.10
C ALA A 32 2.58 -23.15 10.82
N PRO A 33 1.50 -22.93 11.57
CA PRO A 33 0.16 -23.38 11.18
C PRO A 33 -0.28 -22.73 9.87
N LEU A 34 -0.89 -23.52 8.98
CA LEU A 34 -1.50 -23.04 7.75
C LEU A 34 -3.02 -23.19 7.83
N ILE A 35 -3.74 -22.07 7.76
CA ILE A 35 -5.19 -22.05 7.64
C ILE A 35 -5.56 -21.65 6.21
N ILE A 36 -6.30 -22.50 5.52
CA ILE A 36 -6.87 -22.19 4.20
C ILE A 36 -8.36 -21.89 4.39
N SER A 37 -8.73 -20.61 4.32
CA SER A 37 -10.12 -20.17 4.49
C SER A 37 -10.78 -19.90 3.13
N ILE A 38 -11.87 -20.60 2.85
CA ILE A 38 -12.53 -20.65 1.54
C ILE A 38 -13.95 -20.12 1.66
N ASP A 39 -14.25 -19.03 0.94
CA ASP A 39 -15.62 -18.52 0.84
C ASP A 39 -16.49 -19.42 -0.05
N LYS A 40 -17.79 -19.47 0.21
CA LYS A 40 -18.67 -20.39 -0.51
C LYS A 40 -18.82 -19.97 -1.97
N SER A 41 -18.41 -20.85 -2.88
CA SER A 41 -18.65 -20.73 -4.32
C SER A 41 -19.65 -21.78 -4.84
N ASN A 42 -19.93 -21.73 -6.15
CA ASN A 42 -20.77 -22.72 -6.84
C ASN A 42 -20.04 -24.04 -7.16
N THR A 43 -18.74 -24.14 -6.88
CA THR A 43 -17.95 -25.37 -7.06
C THR A 43 -17.32 -25.80 -5.74
N ASN A 44 -16.77 -27.02 -5.70
CA ASN A 44 -16.00 -27.55 -4.57
C ASN A 44 -14.53 -27.82 -4.94
N GLU A 45 -14.07 -27.28 -6.07
CA GLU A 45 -12.73 -27.59 -6.62
C GLU A 45 -11.62 -27.01 -5.74
N VAL A 46 -11.82 -25.81 -5.20
CA VAL A 46 -10.87 -25.14 -4.30
C VAL A 46 -10.79 -25.89 -2.98
N GLU A 47 -11.92 -26.34 -2.44
CA GLU A 47 -12.00 -27.12 -1.22
C GLU A 47 -11.30 -28.48 -1.37
N ARG A 48 -11.55 -29.21 -2.47
CA ARG A 48 -10.84 -30.46 -2.75
C ARG A 48 -9.33 -30.24 -2.83
N TYR A 49 -8.89 -29.27 -3.64
CA TYR A 49 -7.48 -28.93 -3.77
C TYR A 49 -6.83 -28.55 -2.42
N ALA A 50 -7.50 -27.74 -1.60
CA ALA A 50 -7.01 -27.35 -0.28
C ALA A 50 -6.93 -28.51 0.71
N ASN A 51 -7.88 -29.46 0.66
CA ASN A 51 -7.86 -30.66 1.48
C ASN A 51 -6.73 -31.62 1.10
N ASP A 52 -6.46 -31.77 -0.21
CA ASP A 52 -5.40 -32.64 -0.72
C ASP A 52 -3.99 -32.05 -0.57
N PHE A 53 -3.87 -30.72 -0.44
CA PHE A 53 -2.59 -30.04 -0.31
C PHE A 53 -1.83 -30.47 0.95
N ILE A 54 -0.55 -30.86 0.81
CA ILE A 54 0.30 -31.28 1.92
C ILE A 54 1.09 -30.10 2.46
N TRP A 55 0.97 -29.83 3.75
CA TRP A 55 1.73 -28.79 4.44
C TRP A 55 2.80 -29.42 5.34
N PRO A 56 4.10 -29.25 5.04
CA PRO A 56 5.15 -29.92 5.80
C PRO A 56 5.62 -29.16 7.05
N TYR A 57 5.20 -27.90 7.23
CA TYR A 57 5.75 -27.00 8.25
C TYR A 57 4.87 -26.84 9.49
N GLY A 58 3.83 -27.66 9.71
CA GLY A 58 2.97 -27.55 10.89
C GLY A 58 1.57 -28.08 10.68
N GLU A 59 0.63 -27.70 11.55
CA GLU A 59 -0.78 -28.05 11.40
C GLU A 59 -1.39 -27.36 10.16
N LYS A 60 -2.14 -28.12 9.35
CA LYS A 60 -2.97 -27.57 8.28
C LYS A 60 -4.44 -27.68 8.64
N LYS A 61 -5.16 -26.57 8.54
CA LYS A 61 -6.62 -26.51 8.72
C LYS A 61 -7.30 -25.89 7.50
N VAL A 62 -8.34 -26.55 7.00
CA VAL A 62 -9.21 -25.98 5.95
C VAL A 62 -10.51 -25.52 6.60
N ILE A 63 -10.86 -24.25 6.42
CA ILE A 63 -12.09 -23.64 6.92
C ILE A 63 -12.95 -23.26 5.73
N THR A 64 -14.14 -23.84 5.62
CA THR A 64 -15.10 -23.55 4.54
C THR A 64 -16.31 -22.83 5.10
N HIS A 65 -16.78 -21.81 4.38
CA HIS A 65 -18.00 -21.09 4.75
C HIS A 65 -19.24 -21.74 4.12
N LYS A 66 -20.37 -21.72 4.84
CA LYS A 66 -21.63 -22.34 4.38
C LYS A 66 -22.36 -21.49 3.34
N GLU A 67 -22.18 -20.18 3.39
CA GLU A 67 -22.76 -19.18 2.51
C GLU A 67 -21.67 -18.25 1.97
N ASN A 68 -21.97 -17.54 0.88
CA ASN A 68 -21.04 -16.58 0.30
C ASN A 68 -21.02 -15.31 1.16
N LEU A 69 -19.97 -15.14 1.95
CA LEU A 69 -19.82 -14.00 2.85
C LEU A 69 -19.49 -12.72 2.07
N GLY A 70 -18.79 -12.87 0.95
CA GLY A 70 -18.18 -11.78 0.21
C GLY A 70 -16.93 -11.24 0.90
N LEU A 71 -16.08 -10.55 0.12
CA LEU A 71 -14.72 -10.18 0.49
C LEU A 71 -14.62 -9.55 1.90
N ARG A 72 -15.40 -8.51 2.19
CA ARG A 72 -15.29 -7.80 3.47
C ARG A 72 -15.61 -8.68 4.68
N LYS A 73 -16.74 -9.39 4.67
CA LYS A 73 -17.13 -10.23 5.81
C LYS A 73 -16.16 -11.40 5.98
N HIS A 74 -15.72 -11.99 4.87
CA HIS A 74 -14.76 -13.10 4.89
C HIS A 74 -13.40 -12.65 5.46
N ILE A 75 -12.83 -11.56 4.95
CA ILE A 75 -11.54 -11.07 5.44
C ILE A 75 -11.62 -10.66 6.92
N LEU A 76 -12.70 -9.99 7.35
CA LEU A 76 -12.87 -9.63 8.76
C LEU A 76 -13.07 -10.85 9.68
N SER A 77 -13.67 -11.94 9.20
CA SER A 77 -13.83 -13.15 10.01
C SER A 77 -12.50 -13.86 10.29
N ILE A 78 -11.49 -13.70 9.42
CA ILE A 78 -10.11 -14.16 9.68
C ILE A 78 -9.55 -13.55 10.97
N GLY A 79 -9.94 -12.31 11.29
CA GLY A 79 -9.54 -11.64 12.52
C GLY A 79 -9.89 -12.40 13.81
N GLN A 80 -10.90 -13.27 13.79
CA GLN A 80 -11.26 -14.11 14.94
C GLN A 80 -10.18 -15.14 15.29
N LEU A 81 -9.30 -15.48 14.35
CA LEU A 81 -8.17 -16.37 14.61
C LEU A 81 -7.18 -15.77 15.62
N LEU A 82 -7.15 -14.45 15.79
CA LEU A 82 -6.28 -13.77 16.75
C LEU A 82 -6.66 -14.01 18.23
N ASP A 83 -7.79 -14.66 18.50
CA ASP A 83 -8.08 -15.19 19.83
C ASP A 83 -7.23 -16.43 20.17
N TYR A 84 -6.65 -17.09 19.15
CA TYR A 84 -5.82 -18.29 19.28
C TYR A 84 -4.35 -18.06 18.90
N TYR A 85 -4.09 -17.07 18.03
CA TYR A 85 -2.76 -16.73 17.52
C TYR A 85 -2.32 -15.35 17.99
N ASP A 86 -1.02 -15.14 18.17
CA ASP A 86 -0.46 -13.83 18.54
C ASP A 86 -0.44 -12.88 17.33
N ALA A 87 -0.23 -13.45 16.14
CA ALA A 87 -0.41 -12.77 14.87
C ALA A 87 -0.88 -13.72 13.77
N VAL A 88 -1.47 -13.17 12.71
CA VAL A 88 -1.82 -13.90 11.49
C VAL A 88 -1.25 -13.19 10.26
N ILE A 89 -0.65 -13.95 9.36
CA ILE A 89 -0.18 -13.50 8.05
C ILE A 89 -1.27 -13.83 7.04
N VAL A 90 -1.99 -12.82 6.56
CA VAL A 90 -3.14 -13.00 5.66
C VAL A 90 -2.71 -12.77 4.22
N LEU A 91 -2.95 -13.78 3.37
CA LEU A 91 -2.57 -13.82 1.96
C LEU A 91 -3.80 -14.18 1.11
N GLU A 92 -4.21 -13.28 0.22
CA GLU A 92 -5.25 -13.58 -0.78
C GLU A 92 -4.71 -14.52 -1.86
N ASP A 93 -5.57 -15.29 -2.52
CA ASP A 93 -5.20 -16.33 -3.51
C ASP A 93 -4.42 -15.80 -4.72
N ASP A 94 -4.43 -14.48 -4.98
CA ASP A 94 -3.68 -13.82 -6.05
C ASP A 94 -2.31 -13.28 -5.62
N ILE A 95 -1.88 -13.55 -4.37
CA ILE A 95 -0.58 -13.16 -3.83
C ILE A 95 0.46 -14.25 -4.09
N ILE A 96 1.72 -13.82 -4.26
CA ILE A 96 2.91 -14.68 -4.17
C ILE A 96 3.82 -14.09 -3.10
N VAL A 97 4.52 -14.95 -2.36
CA VAL A 97 5.51 -14.54 -1.37
C VAL A 97 6.94 -14.88 -1.78
N ALA A 98 7.89 -14.11 -1.27
CA ALA A 98 9.32 -14.36 -1.38
C ALA A 98 9.78 -15.39 -0.33
N PRO A 99 10.92 -16.08 -0.53
CA PRO A 99 11.32 -17.15 0.37
C PRO A 99 11.52 -16.72 1.84
N GLY A 100 11.99 -15.49 2.09
CA GLY A 100 12.22 -14.95 3.43
C GLY A 100 11.00 -14.31 4.11
N PHE A 101 9.82 -14.32 3.49
CA PHE A 101 8.65 -13.55 4.01
C PHE A 101 8.28 -13.90 5.45
N TYR A 102 8.35 -15.18 5.81
CA TYR A 102 7.92 -15.65 7.12
C TYR A 102 8.85 -15.16 8.23
N LYS A 103 10.17 -15.24 8.00
CA LYS A 103 11.18 -14.73 8.95
C LYS A 103 11.02 -13.22 9.16
N PHE A 104 10.73 -12.46 8.11
CA PHE A 104 10.46 -11.02 8.22
C PHE A 104 9.19 -10.77 9.03
N ALA A 105 8.09 -11.46 8.72
CA ALA A 105 6.83 -11.32 9.41
C ALA A 105 6.95 -11.61 10.91
N VAL A 106 7.65 -12.69 11.28
CA VAL A 106 7.92 -13.06 12.67
C VAL A 106 8.77 -11.99 13.37
N ALA A 107 9.87 -11.56 12.76
CA ALA A 107 10.76 -10.57 13.36
C ALA A 107 10.06 -9.21 13.56
N ALA A 108 9.30 -8.75 12.55
CA ALA A 108 8.56 -7.49 12.62
C ALA A 108 7.41 -7.58 13.64
N THR A 109 6.68 -8.70 13.69
CA THR A 109 5.63 -8.93 14.71
C THR A 109 6.22 -8.80 16.11
N LYS A 110 7.31 -9.52 16.39
CA LYS A 110 7.98 -9.48 17.69
C LYS A 110 8.44 -8.07 18.09
N PHE A 111 8.88 -7.28 17.13
CA PHE A 111 9.35 -5.92 17.38
C PHE A 111 8.20 -4.93 17.63
N TYR A 112 7.10 -5.03 16.87
CA TYR A 112 6.03 -4.03 16.86
C TYR A 112 4.76 -4.44 17.62
N CYS A 113 4.66 -5.65 18.15
CA CYS A 113 3.43 -6.16 18.79
C CYS A 113 2.89 -5.26 19.91
N ASN A 114 3.78 -4.59 20.65
CA ASN A 114 3.44 -3.70 21.76
C ASN A 114 3.40 -2.21 21.37
N ASP A 115 3.69 -1.85 20.12
CA ASP A 115 3.66 -0.45 19.67
C ASP A 115 2.21 -0.05 19.32
N ASN A 116 1.64 0.83 20.13
CA ASN A 116 0.27 1.31 19.95
C ASN A 116 0.09 2.21 18.72
N ASN A 117 1.16 2.70 18.10
CA ASN A 117 1.09 3.48 16.86
C ASN A 117 0.95 2.58 15.62
N ILE A 118 1.29 1.30 15.75
CA ILE A 118 1.26 0.36 14.63
C ILE A 118 -0.10 -0.34 14.54
N ALA A 119 -0.71 -0.25 13.36
CA ALA A 119 -1.98 -0.89 12.99
C ALA A 119 -1.78 -2.25 12.33
N GLY A 120 -0.66 -2.46 11.65
CA GLY A 120 -0.33 -3.71 10.97
C GLY A 120 1.03 -3.63 10.28
N ILE A 121 1.45 -4.75 9.70
CA ILE A 121 2.69 -4.85 8.93
C ILE A 121 2.33 -5.31 7.52
N SER A 122 2.96 -4.70 6.52
CA SER A 122 2.89 -5.12 5.13
C SER A 122 4.06 -6.03 4.79
N LEU A 123 3.81 -7.03 3.94
CA LEU A 123 4.84 -7.79 3.21
C LEU A 123 5.09 -7.19 1.83
N TYR A 124 4.15 -6.40 1.31
CA TYR A 124 4.27 -5.70 0.04
C TYR A 124 5.03 -4.39 0.26
N ASN A 125 6.05 -4.10 -0.55
CA ASN A 125 6.54 -2.72 -0.65
C ASN A 125 5.54 -1.90 -1.46
N TYR A 126 5.48 -0.57 -1.35
CA TYR A 126 4.47 0.26 -2.01
C TYR A 126 5.05 0.92 -3.27
N PRO A 127 5.27 0.25 -4.43
CA PRO A 127 6.03 0.82 -5.55
C PRO A 127 5.21 1.82 -6.38
N PHE A 128 3.92 1.96 -6.09
CA PHE A 128 3.04 2.89 -6.76
C PHE A 128 1.95 3.36 -5.79
N ASN A 129 1.54 4.60 -5.96
CA ASN A 129 0.40 5.16 -5.28
C ASN A 129 -0.88 4.69 -5.97
N TYR A 130 -1.61 3.75 -5.36
CA TYR A 130 -2.88 3.27 -5.94
C TYR A 130 -4.00 4.31 -5.93
N GLN A 131 -3.80 5.45 -5.28
CA GLN A 131 -4.74 6.56 -5.27
C GLN A 131 -4.64 7.37 -6.57
N THR A 132 -3.42 7.66 -7.04
CA THR A 132 -3.16 8.41 -8.27
C THR A 132 -2.79 7.53 -9.46
N PHE A 133 -2.54 6.24 -9.23
CA PHE A 133 -1.92 5.31 -10.18
C PHE A 133 -0.55 5.78 -10.70
N GLU A 134 0.18 6.53 -9.88
CA GLU A 134 1.52 7.02 -10.21
C GLU A 134 2.61 6.23 -9.48
N PRO A 135 3.83 6.13 -10.04
CA PRO A 135 4.96 5.52 -9.35
C PRO A 135 5.25 6.20 -8.01
N PHE A 136 5.61 5.40 -7.00
CA PHE A 136 6.02 5.87 -5.69
C PHE A 136 7.35 5.21 -5.33
N ASP A 137 8.31 6.02 -4.92
CA ASP A 137 9.60 5.56 -4.40
C ASP A 137 9.70 6.08 -2.95
N ALA A 138 9.78 5.20 -1.95
CA ALA A 138 10.00 5.62 -0.57
C ALA A 138 11.45 6.08 -0.36
N LEU A 139 11.66 7.11 0.45
CA LEU A 139 12.97 7.54 0.93
C LEU A 139 13.55 6.44 1.79
N LYS A 140 14.72 5.94 1.38
CA LYS A 140 15.44 4.89 2.07
C LYS A 140 16.23 5.48 3.25
N SER A 141 16.25 4.74 4.34
CA SER A 141 17.04 5.01 5.53
C SER A 141 17.95 3.83 5.82
N GLU A 142 18.64 3.85 6.97
CA GLU A 142 19.46 2.75 7.47
C GLU A 142 18.65 1.53 7.94
N TYR A 143 17.32 1.65 8.00
CA TYR A 143 16.39 0.61 8.41
C TYR A 143 15.85 -0.19 7.22
N ASP A 144 15.25 -1.35 7.51
CA ASP A 144 14.63 -2.20 6.49
C ASP A 144 13.18 -1.82 6.17
N VAL A 145 12.60 -0.91 6.96
CA VAL A 145 11.18 -0.53 6.91
C VAL A 145 10.97 0.97 7.04
N TYR A 146 9.77 1.41 6.67
CA TYR A 146 9.23 2.76 6.85
C TYR A 146 7.74 2.66 7.25
N PHE A 147 7.13 3.79 7.60
CA PHE A 147 5.75 3.84 8.07
C PHE A 147 4.84 4.58 7.09
N MET A 148 3.60 4.14 6.95
CA MET A 148 2.57 4.88 6.21
C MET A 148 1.23 4.81 6.93
N GLN A 149 0.44 5.88 6.88
CA GLN A 149 -0.96 5.83 7.34
C GLN A 149 -1.90 5.06 6.40
N ILE A 150 -1.34 4.42 5.38
CA ILE A 150 -2.05 3.63 4.39
C ILE A 150 -1.95 2.16 4.78
N ALA A 151 -3.07 1.50 5.06
CA ALA A 151 -3.09 0.05 5.25
C ALA A 151 -2.84 -0.71 3.92
N MET A 152 -2.35 -1.95 4.00
CA MET A 152 -2.11 -2.81 2.84
C MET A 152 -2.95 -4.10 2.91
N SER A 153 -3.34 -4.63 1.75
CA SER A 153 -4.07 -5.91 1.62
C SER A 153 -3.35 -6.96 0.77
N TRP A 154 -2.11 -6.71 0.33
CA TRP A 154 -1.36 -7.62 -0.53
C TRP A 154 -0.28 -8.38 0.22
N GLY A 155 -0.64 -8.91 1.39
CA GLY A 155 0.26 -9.58 2.31
C GLY A 155 0.34 -8.80 3.61
N GLN A 156 -0.69 -8.89 4.41
CA GLN A 156 -0.82 -8.15 5.66
C GLN A 156 -0.60 -9.07 6.85
N VAL A 157 0.13 -8.57 7.84
CA VAL A 157 0.29 -9.23 9.13
C VAL A 157 -0.53 -8.45 10.15
N TRP A 158 -1.46 -9.13 10.79
CA TRP A 158 -2.27 -8.58 11.88
C TRP A 158 -1.80 -9.15 13.19
N MET A 159 -1.51 -8.27 14.14
CA MET A 159 -1.12 -8.61 15.50
C MET A 159 -2.35 -8.51 16.39
N ARG A 160 -2.49 -9.41 17.37
CA ARG A 160 -3.70 -9.57 18.19
C ARG A 160 -4.25 -8.25 18.72
N ASP A 161 -3.43 -7.50 19.45
CA ASP A 161 -3.91 -6.29 20.13
C ASP A 161 -4.19 -5.15 19.15
N SER A 162 -3.37 -5.03 18.09
CA SER A 162 -3.61 -4.06 17.02
C SER A 162 -4.94 -4.32 16.30
N TRP A 163 -5.19 -5.58 15.94
CA TRP A 163 -6.43 -5.98 15.29
C TRP A 163 -7.64 -5.72 16.18
N ARG A 164 -7.57 -6.05 17.48
CA ARG A 164 -8.67 -5.79 18.42
C ARG A 164 -9.02 -4.31 18.49
N ARG A 165 -8.02 -3.43 18.51
CA ARG A 165 -8.24 -1.97 18.45
C ARG A 165 -8.94 -1.56 17.16
N PHE A 166 -8.44 -2.03 16.01
CA PHE A 166 -9.07 -1.78 14.71
C PHE A 166 -10.52 -2.28 14.67
N TYR A 167 -10.77 -3.52 15.09
CA TYR A 167 -12.09 -4.14 15.02
C TYR A 167 -13.10 -3.43 15.93
N ASN A 168 -12.70 -3.05 17.15
CA ASN A 168 -13.53 -2.25 18.05
C ASN A 168 -13.91 -0.90 17.43
N TRP A 169 -12.95 -0.21 16.82
CA TRP A 169 -13.22 1.04 16.10
C TRP A 169 -14.15 0.80 14.90
N TYR A 170 -13.91 -0.27 14.14
CA TYR A 170 -14.68 -0.63 12.96
C TYR A 170 -16.15 -0.87 13.30
N GLU A 171 -16.44 -1.64 14.35
CA GLU A 171 -17.81 -1.91 14.78
C GLU A 171 -18.58 -0.63 15.13
N GLN A 172 -17.90 0.39 15.65
CA GLN A 172 -18.49 1.68 16.01
C GLN A 172 -18.65 2.66 14.83
N THR A 173 -18.00 2.39 13.69
CA THR A 173 -17.85 3.34 12.57
C THR A 173 -18.46 2.82 11.27
N LYS A 174 -18.56 1.50 11.11
CA LYS A 174 -18.91 0.80 9.85
C LYS A 174 -20.21 1.22 9.17
N HIS A 175 -21.17 1.80 9.90
CA HIS A 175 -22.50 2.09 9.39
C HIS A 175 -22.73 3.54 8.96
N ASN A 176 -22.03 4.56 9.49
CA ASN A 176 -22.34 5.97 9.15
C ASN A 176 -21.21 6.99 9.41
N LYS A 177 -20.02 6.60 9.90
CA LYS A 177 -19.00 7.59 10.33
C LYS A 177 -17.86 7.84 9.36
N LEU A 178 -17.71 7.05 8.29
CA LEU A 178 -16.62 7.25 7.32
C LEU A 178 -16.68 8.63 6.64
N ALA A 179 -17.88 9.17 6.39
CA ALA A 179 -18.04 10.48 5.77
C ALA A 179 -17.52 11.63 6.65
N CYS A 180 -17.50 11.44 7.97
CA CYS A 180 -17.11 12.44 8.96
C CYS A 180 -15.59 12.50 9.20
N ILE A 181 -14.84 11.51 8.72
CA ILE A 181 -13.39 11.49 8.90
C ILE A 181 -12.77 12.38 7.83
N ASN A 182 -12.13 13.45 8.29
CA ASN A 182 -11.35 14.35 7.44
C ASN A 182 -10.21 13.58 6.77
N ASN A 183 -9.73 14.05 5.62
CA ASN A 183 -8.60 13.46 4.89
C ASN A 183 -8.81 12.04 4.30
N ILE A 184 -10.00 11.45 4.43
CA ILE A 184 -10.41 10.30 3.60
C ILE A 184 -10.78 10.84 2.22
N TYR A 185 -9.80 11.09 1.35
CA TYR A 185 -10.08 11.52 -0.02
C TYR A 185 -10.09 10.34 -1.01
N CYS A 186 -9.10 9.46 -0.90
CA CYS A 186 -8.71 8.53 -1.96
C CYS A 186 -9.52 7.24 -2.09
N PHE A 187 -10.38 6.90 -1.13
CA PHE A 187 -11.20 5.68 -1.17
C PHE A 187 -12.67 5.90 -0.80
N LYS A 188 -13.16 7.16 -0.77
CA LYS A 188 -14.59 7.43 -0.59
C LYS A 188 -15.46 6.77 -1.65
N GLU A 189 -14.94 6.69 -2.88
CA GLU A 189 -15.61 6.08 -4.02
C GLU A 189 -15.55 4.55 -4.01
N TRP A 190 -14.74 3.94 -3.12
CA TRP A 190 -14.64 2.49 -3.05
C TRP A 190 -15.92 1.90 -2.46
N GLY A 191 -16.46 0.89 -3.13
CA GLY A 191 -17.68 0.20 -2.70
C GLY A 191 -17.58 -0.35 -1.28
N GLU A 192 -18.73 -0.57 -0.64
CA GLU A 192 -18.82 -1.06 0.75
C GLU A 192 -18.23 -2.46 0.99
N LYS A 193 -17.93 -3.17 -0.10
CA LYS A 193 -17.30 -4.49 -0.11
C LYS A 193 -15.79 -4.46 0.15
N SER A 194 -15.13 -3.31 0.06
CA SER A 194 -13.72 -3.20 0.44
C SER A 194 -13.60 -3.11 1.96
N TRP A 195 -12.86 -4.03 2.57
CA TRP A 195 -12.50 -3.95 3.99
C TRP A 195 -11.33 -2.99 4.21
N LEU A 196 -10.40 -2.93 3.25
CA LEU A 196 -9.17 -2.13 3.32
C LEU A 196 -9.47 -0.65 3.56
N LYS A 197 -10.53 -0.13 2.92
CA LYS A 197 -10.95 1.27 3.11
C LYS A 197 -11.25 1.61 4.57
N TYR A 198 -11.79 0.66 5.34
CA TYR A 198 -12.06 0.88 6.76
C TYR A 198 -10.77 0.84 7.58
N HIS A 199 -9.80 0.00 7.21
CA HIS A 199 -8.53 -0.05 7.91
C HIS A 199 -7.70 1.21 7.65
N ILE A 200 -7.68 1.73 6.42
CA ILE A 200 -7.04 3.02 6.14
C ILE A 200 -7.75 4.16 6.89
N ALA A 201 -9.09 4.15 6.91
CA ALA A 201 -9.87 5.12 7.68
C ALA A 201 -9.52 5.10 9.18
N TYR A 202 -9.35 3.91 9.77
CA TYR A 202 -8.86 3.75 11.14
C TYR A 202 -7.47 4.35 11.32
N CYS A 203 -6.54 4.09 10.40
CA CYS A 203 -5.20 4.66 10.45
C CYS A 203 -5.22 6.20 10.44
N ILE A 204 -6.06 6.80 9.60
CA ILE A 204 -6.22 8.26 9.54
C ILE A 204 -6.85 8.80 10.82
N ASP A 205 -7.99 8.24 11.22
CA ASP A 205 -8.79 8.72 12.36
C ASP A 205 -8.06 8.59 13.70
N GLN A 206 -7.30 7.50 13.87
CA GLN A 206 -6.62 7.17 15.12
C GLN A 206 -5.10 7.43 15.07
N ASN A 207 -4.63 8.12 14.02
CA ASN A 207 -3.22 8.42 13.76
C ASN A 207 -2.31 7.19 13.89
N LYS A 208 -2.69 6.10 13.21
CA LYS A 208 -1.94 4.82 13.19
C LYS A 208 -1.23 4.62 11.87
N TYR A 209 -0.23 3.76 11.90
CA TYR A 209 0.64 3.48 10.77
C TYR A 209 0.75 1.98 10.50
N PHE A 210 0.90 1.64 9.23
CA PHE A 210 1.39 0.35 8.80
C PHE A 210 2.90 0.40 8.62
N VAL A 211 3.57 -0.69 8.99
CA VAL A 211 4.99 -0.90 8.72
C VAL A 211 5.13 -1.47 7.31
N TYR A 212 5.91 -0.81 6.46
CA TYR A 212 6.20 -1.25 5.10
C TYR A 212 7.67 -1.58 4.93
N PRO A 213 8.02 -2.70 4.28
CA PRO A 213 9.40 -2.99 3.96
C PRO A 213 9.84 -2.20 2.72
N TYR A 214 11.11 -1.79 2.68
CA TYR A 214 11.68 -1.19 1.48
C TYR A 214 11.77 -2.20 0.32
N SER A 215 12.02 -3.47 0.65
CA SER A 215 12.07 -4.58 -0.30
C SER A 215 10.87 -5.50 -0.12
N SER A 216 10.17 -5.84 -1.20
CA SER A 216 8.92 -6.58 -1.12
C SER A 216 9.13 -8.05 -0.77
N TYR A 217 8.37 -8.57 0.19
CA TYR A 217 8.26 -10.00 0.51
C TYR A 217 6.99 -10.64 -0.05
N SER A 218 6.07 -9.84 -0.60
CA SER A 218 4.93 -10.32 -1.37
C SER A 218 4.71 -9.50 -2.63
N THR A 219 3.92 -10.02 -3.56
CA THR A 219 3.54 -9.34 -4.80
C THR A 219 2.14 -9.78 -5.22
N ASN A 220 1.36 -8.87 -5.80
CA ASN A 220 0.01 -9.17 -6.27
C ASN A 220 0.04 -9.48 -7.78
N CYS A 221 -0.50 -10.64 -8.15
CA CYS A 221 -0.51 -11.12 -9.54
C CYS A 221 -1.63 -10.50 -10.40
N ALA A 222 -2.52 -9.71 -9.79
CA ALA A 222 -3.68 -9.07 -10.40
C ALA A 222 -4.54 -10.04 -11.20
N ASP A 223 -4.72 -11.25 -10.66
CA ASP A 223 -5.53 -12.27 -11.31
C ASP A 223 -6.95 -11.75 -11.51
N LYS A 224 -7.51 -12.02 -12.70
CA LYS A 224 -8.89 -11.64 -13.01
C LYS A 224 -9.83 -12.16 -11.94
N GLY A 225 -10.63 -11.25 -11.40
CA GLY A 225 -11.56 -11.50 -10.30
C GLY A 225 -12.73 -10.55 -10.36
N THR A 226 -13.44 -10.36 -9.24
CA THR A 226 -14.64 -9.51 -9.18
C THR A 226 -14.37 -8.04 -9.52
N HIS A 227 -13.14 -7.56 -9.31
CA HIS A 227 -12.77 -6.15 -9.48
C HIS A 227 -11.75 -5.88 -10.60
N VAL A 228 -11.04 -6.91 -11.10
CA VAL A 228 -9.98 -6.77 -12.11
C VAL A 228 -10.39 -7.53 -13.37
N THR A 229 -10.66 -6.80 -14.47
CA THR A 229 -11.12 -7.37 -15.75
C THR A 229 -10.01 -7.52 -16.79
N THR A 230 -8.86 -6.89 -16.56
CA THR A 230 -7.67 -6.89 -17.43
C THR A 230 -6.42 -7.17 -16.61
N ASN A 231 -5.40 -7.78 -17.21
CA ASN A 231 -4.12 -7.99 -16.51
C ASN A 231 -3.52 -6.63 -16.13
N LEU A 232 -3.35 -6.37 -14.83
CA LEU A 232 -2.76 -5.15 -14.32
C LEU A 232 -1.35 -5.47 -13.80
N PHE A 233 -0.33 -5.03 -14.52
CA PHE A 233 1.07 -5.22 -14.10
C PHE A 233 1.50 -4.26 -13.00
N VAL A 234 0.77 -3.17 -12.81
CA VAL A 234 1.12 -2.12 -11.84
C VAL A 234 1.08 -2.59 -10.38
N PHE A 235 0.34 -3.67 -10.10
CA PHE A 235 0.27 -4.25 -8.74
C PHE A 235 1.47 -5.14 -8.42
N GLN A 236 2.26 -5.52 -9.42
CA GLN A 236 3.45 -6.33 -9.20
C GLN A 236 4.58 -5.49 -8.61
N SER A 237 5.16 -6.00 -7.54
CA SER A 237 6.40 -5.52 -6.98
C SER A 237 7.56 -6.51 -7.19
N PRO A 238 8.79 -6.03 -7.47
CA PRO A 238 10.00 -6.85 -7.38
C PRO A 238 10.17 -7.46 -5.97
N LEU A 239 10.24 -8.78 -5.92
CA LEU A 239 10.42 -9.54 -4.68
C LEU A 239 11.89 -9.57 -4.23
N LYS A 240 12.11 -9.50 -2.92
CA LYS A 240 13.38 -9.84 -2.27
C LYS A 240 13.57 -11.35 -2.25
N TRP A 241 14.07 -11.91 -3.35
CA TRP A 241 14.18 -13.35 -3.53
C TRP A 241 15.39 -13.97 -2.78
N SER A 242 15.35 -13.92 -1.46
CA SER A 242 16.36 -14.53 -0.57
C SER A 242 15.68 -15.33 0.53
N LYS A 243 16.30 -16.45 0.94
CA LYS A 243 15.94 -17.19 2.17
C LYS A 243 16.66 -16.63 3.40
N GLN A 244 17.86 -16.11 3.20
CA GLN A 244 18.73 -15.63 4.27
C GLN A 244 18.61 -14.13 4.40
N GLU A 245 18.33 -13.68 5.61
CA GLU A 245 18.41 -12.28 6.00
C GLU A 245 19.48 -12.14 7.07
N ASN A 246 20.38 -11.18 6.85
CA ASN A 246 21.15 -10.60 7.94
C ASN A 246 20.18 -9.88 8.89
N THR A 247 20.54 -9.75 10.16
CA THR A 247 19.75 -9.09 11.22
C THR A 247 18.92 -7.89 10.72
N TYR A 248 17.59 -7.98 10.85
CA TYR A 248 16.66 -6.89 10.52
C TYR A 248 16.91 -5.67 11.41
N ARG A 249 16.89 -4.49 10.80
CA ARG A 249 16.99 -3.19 11.47
C ARG A 249 15.62 -2.52 11.42
N PHE A 250 14.91 -2.56 12.54
CA PHE A 250 13.61 -1.91 12.72
C PHE A 250 13.74 -0.67 13.61
N PRO A 251 13.15 0.47 13.22
CA PRO A 251 13.09 1.64 14.08
C PRO A 251 11.85 1.62 14.97
N THR A 252 11.94 2.24 16.15
CA THR A 252 10.75 2.54 16.96
C THR A 252 10.04 3.77 16.43
N PHE A 253 8.70 3.80 16.36
CA PHE A 253 7.99 5.00 15.91
C PHE A 253 8.20 6.17 16.89
N PRO A 254 8.38 7.43 16.43
CA PRO A 254 8.37 7.89 15.04
C PRO A 254 9.75 7.90 14.37
N ASN A 255 10.77 7.27 14.95
CA ASN A 255 12.09 7.16 14.32
C ASN A 255 11.94 6.38 13.00
N GLY A 256 12.62 6.82 11.94
CA GLY A 256 12.45 6.27 10.59
C GLY A 256 11.50 7.09 9.71
N ILE A 257 11.48 6.76 8.41
CA ILE A 257 10.70 7.51 7.43
C ILE A 257 9.21 7.22 7.62
N ASN A 258 8.38 8.27 7.61
CA ASN A 258 6.94 8.13 7.77
C ASN A 258 6.16 9.00 6.78
N TYR A 259 5.15 8.41 6.17
CA TYR A 259 4.27 9.04 5.18
C TYR A 259 2.84 9.18 5.71
N ASP A 260 2.21 10.31 5.39
CA ASP A 260 0.79 10.53 5.66
C ASP A 260 -0.11 9.70 4.72
N SER A 261 -1.43 9.83 4.88
CA SER A 261 -2.42 9.16 4.02
C SER A 261 -2.42 9.60 2.55
N TYR A 262 -1.66 10.63 2.24
CA TYR A 262 -1.48 11.21 0.92
C TYR A 262 -0.05 11.00 0.40
N ASN A 263 0.67 9.99 0.91
CA ASN A 263 2.01 9.65 0.44
C ASN A 263 3.02 10.80 0.58
N GLU A 264 2.77 11.78 1.44
CA GLU A 264 3.71 12.87 1.69
C GLU A 264 4.66 12.52 2.82
N ASN A 265 5.96 12.73 2.60
CA ASN A 265 6.98 12.45 3.60
C ASN A 265 6.95 13.52 4.69
N ARG A 266 6.59 13.12 5.90
CA ARG A 266 6.38 14.04 7.03
C ARG A 266 7.69 14.63 7.57
N CYS A 267 8.87 14.09 7.20
CA CYS A 267 10.14 14.70 7.59
C CYS A 267 10.30 16.13 7.05
N LEU A 268 9.57 16.49 5.98
CA LEU A 268 9.67 17.80 5.34
C LEU A 268 9.20 18.95 6.23
N TYR A 269 8.34 18.69 7.22
CA TYR A 269 7.96 19.69 8.23
C TYR A 269 9.18 20.17 9.03
N GLU A 270 10.01 19.22 9.48
CA GLU A 270 11.24 19.50 10.22
C GLU A 270 12.31 20.10 9.29
N THR A 271 12.50 19.53 8.10
CA THR A 271 13.45 20.03 7.09
C THR A 271 13.21 21.51 6.75
N LEU A 272 11.94 21.90 6.57
CA LEU A 272 11.58 23.28 6.24
C LEU A 272 11.44 24.18 7.47
N GLN A 273 11.46 23.61 8.68
CA GLN A 273 11.20 24.30 9.94
C GLN A 273 9.82 25.00 9.96
N ILE A 274 8.81 24.33 9.39
CA ILE A 274 7.42 24.83 9.35
C ILE A 274 6.52 23.75 9.94
N SER A 275 5.66 24.15 10.88
CA SER A 275 4.76 23.23 11.57
C SER A 275 3.74 22.58 10.62
N GLU A 276 3.26 21.40 10.96
CA GLU A 276 2.12 20.77 10.28
C GLU A 276 0.84 21.62 10.39
N ALA A 277 0.76 22.51 11.39
CA ALA A 277 -0.34 23.46 11.53
C ALA A 277 -0.34 24.53 10.43
N ASP A 278 0.81 24.82 9.81
CA ASP A 278 0.97 25.91 8.85
C ASP A 278 1.31 25.45 7.42
N LEU A 279 1.88 24.25 7.24
CA LEU A 279 2.34 23.74 5.94
C LEU A 279 1.45 22.62 5.37
N ILE A 280 1.13 22.73 4.08
CA ILE A 280 0.61 21.63 3.26
C ILE A 280 1.74 21.06 2.41
N LEU A 281 1.92 19.74 2.47
CA LEU A 281 2.71 18.97 1.53
C LEU A 281 1.80 18.43 0.42
N ASP A 282 2.11 18.72 -0.85
CA ASP A 282 1.42 18.23 -2.05
C ASP A 282 2.44 17.92 -3.16
N LEU A 283 3.36 16.99 -2.89
CA LEU A 283 4.32 16.48 -3.87
C LEU A 283 3.81 15.24 -4.61
N SER A 284 2.90 14.49 -4.00
CA SER A 284 2.31 13.27 -4.55
C SER A 284 1.06 13.52 -5.41
N ASP A 285 0.68 14.79 -5.61
CA ASP A 285 -0.46 15.23 -6.44
C ASP A 285 -1.82 14.62 -6.06
N ASN A 286 -2.07 14.42 -4.77
CA ASN A 286 -3.26 13.69 -4.29
C ASN A 286 -4.53 14.54 -4.17
N LEU A 287 -4.75 15.51 -5.07
CA LEU A 287 -5.94 16.40 -5.09
C LEU A 287 -6.29 16.99 -3.69
N LYS A 288 -5.28 17.24 -2.85
CA LYS A 288 -5.45 17.89 -1.55
C LYS A 288 -6.09 19.26 -1.74
N LYS A 289 -7.03 19.60 -0.86
CA LYS A 289 -7.59 20.96 -0.80
C LYS A 289 -6.61 21.86 -0.04
N PHE A 290 -6.29 23.01 -0.62
CA PHE A 290 -5.36 23.99 -0.05
C PHE A 290 -6.06 24.98 0.90
N GLU A 291 -6.90 24.49 1.79
CA GLU A 291 -7.69 25.35 2.69
C GLU A 291 -6.99 25.50 4.04
N ASN A 292 -7.01 26.72 4.60
CA ASN A 292 -6.63 27.04 5.97
C ASN A 292 -5.15 26.82 6.37
N LYS A 293 -4.22 26.93 5.42
CA LYS A 293 -2.77 26.80 5.68
C LYS A 293 -1.99 27.92 4.98
N ARG A 294 -1.00 28.48 5.69
CA ARG A 294 -0.19 29.58 5.19
C ARG A 294 0.81 29.12 4.14
N TYR A 295 1.47 27.99 4.36
CA TYR A 295 2.52 27.51 3.47
C TYR A 295 2.06 26.31 2.66
N ILE A 296 2.48 26.25 1.39
CA ILE A 296 2.14 25.16 0.49
C ILE A 296 3.38 24.74 -0.29
N LEU A 297 3.80 23.48 -0.13
CA LEU A 297 4.88 22.87 -0.90
C LEU A 297 4.28 21.98 -1.99
N THR A 298 4.48 22.33 -3.26
CA THR A 298 3.86 21.62 -4.40
C THR A 298 4.68 21.76 -5.68
N THR A 299 4.43 20.89 -6.66
CA THR A 299 4.90 21.06 -8.05
C THR A 299 3.93 21.88 -8.90
N LYS A 300 2.73 22.18 -8.38
CA LYS A 300 1.69 22.94 -9.10
C LYS A 300 2.04 24.42 -9.13
N LYS A 301 1.76 25.05 -10.27
CA LYS A 301 1.78 26.50 -10.38
C LYS A 301 0.69 27.11 -9.48
N MET A 302 1.08 28.02 -8.60
CA MET A 302 0.15 28.82 -7.80
C MET A 302 0.43 30.31 -7.94
N ASN A 303 -0.58 31.15 -7.71
CA ASN A 303 -0.47 32.60 -7.77
C ASN A 303 -0.29 33.20 -6.36
N TYR A 304 0.77 32.76 -5.67
CA TYR A 304 1.17 33.22 -4.34
C TYR A 304 2.66 33.52 -4.31
N GLN A 305 3.14 34.26 -3.30
CA GLN A 305 4.56 34.54 -3.15
C GLN A 305 5.35 33.22 -3.02
N ILE A 306 6.40 33.07 -3.84
CA ILE A 306 7.33 31.95 -3.72
C ILE A 306 8.35 32.29 -2.63
N VAL A 307 8.41 31.48 -1.58
CA VAL A 307 9.36 31.58 -0.47
C VAL A 307 10.66 30.85 -0.81
N LYS A 308 10.55 29.65 -1.40
CA LYS A 308 11.69 28.84 -1.86
C LYS A 308 11.33 28.07 -3.13
N LYS A 309 12.36 27.77 -3.93
CA LYS A 309 12.28 26.96 -5.15
C LYS A 309 13.27 25.80 -5.03
N PHE A 310 12.85 24.61 -5.45
CA PHE A 310 13.71 23.45 -5.53
C PHE A 310 13.61 22.83 -6.93
N ALA A 311 14.73 22.33 -7.43
CA ALA A 311 14.77 21.61 -8.70
C ALA A 311 14.00 20.28 -8.60
N LEU A 312 13.59 19.72 -9.74
CA LEU A 312 13.01 18.38 -9.81
C LEU A 312 13.98 17.38 -10.47
N GLU A 313 15.05 17.03 -9.76
CA GLU A 313 16.18 16.27 -10.33
C GLU A 313 16.53 15.01 -9.53
N LEU A 314 16.28 15.02 -8.22
CA LEU A 314 16.60 13.91 -7.31
C LEU A 314 15.39 13.02 -7.07
N ARG A 315 15.64 11.76 -6.69
CA ARG A 315 14.62 10.75 -6.36
C ARG A 315 14.93 10.04 -5.03
N PRO A 316 13.93 9.86 -4.14
CA PRO A 316 12.53 10.30 -4.31
C PRO A 316 12.38 11.82 -4.21
N ILE A 317 11.21 12.35 -4.55
CA ILE A 317 10.99 13.78 -4.82
C ILE A 317 11.40 14.68 -3.65
N GLU A 318 11.21 14.21 -2.42
CA GLU A 318 11.58 14.90 -1.18
C GLU A 318 13.09 15.17 -1.05
N LEU A 319 13.96 14.41 -1.72
CA LEU A 319 15.41 14.66 -1.66
C LEU A 319 15.79 16.04 -2.19
N ASN A 320 15.06 16.56 -3.17
CA ASN A 320 15.29 17.91 -3.68
C ASN A 320 15.08 18.96 -2.58
N VAL A 321 14.15 18.72 -1.67
CA VAL A 321 13.85 19.63 -0.55
C VAL A 321 14.83 19.40 0.60
N ILE A 322 15.10 18.14 0.95
CA ILE A 322 16.05 17.74 2.01
C ILE A 322 17.45 18.28 1.74
N MET A 323 17.91 18.20 0.49
CA MET A 323 19.24 18.68 0.10
C MET A 323 19.27 20.18 -0.20
N ASN A 324 18.14 20.89 -0.08
CA ASN A 324 18.00 22.27 -0.52
C ASN A 324 18.53 22.46 -1.96
N ASN A 325 18.14 21.56 -2.87
CA ASN A 325 18.57 21.56 -4.26
C ASN A 325 17.89 22.71 -5.01
N GLU A 326 18.54 23.87 -5.11
CA GLU A 326 17.98 25.07 -5.71
C GLU A 326 17.73 24.88 -7.22
N GLY A 327 16.55 25.29 -7.69
CA GLY A 327 16.17 25.22 -9.10
C GLY A 327 14.67 25.29 -9.29
N GLU A 328 14.17 24.85 -10.45
CA GLU A 328 12.75 24.89 -10.79
C GLU A 328 12.10 23.51 -10.78
N GLY A 329 10.87 23.43 -10.26
CA GLY A 329 10.05 22.21 -10.32
C GLY A 329 9.21 21.96 -9.08
N ILE A 330 9.70 22.38 -7.91
CA ILE A 330 9.00 22.31 -6.63
C ILE A 330 9.04 23.70 -6.00
N TYR A 331 7.91 24.16 -5.48
CA TYR A 331 7.75 25.52 -4.99
C TYR A 331 7.14 25.48 -3.58
N LEU A 332 7.75 26.25 -2.68
CA LEU A 332 7.17 26.58 -1.39
C LEU A 332 6.53 27.97 -1.50
N TYR A 333 5.21 28.03 -1.43
CA TYR A 333 4.43 29.26 -1.50
C TYR A 333 4.00 29.76 -0.11
N ASP A 334 3.88 31.08 0.06
CA ASP A 334 3.14 31.73 1.15
C ASP A 334 1.78 32.21 0.63
N SER A 335 0.72 31.49 0.99
CA SER A 335 -0.65 31.71 0.53
C SER A 335 -1.27 33.02 1.06
N SER A 336 -0.65 33.68 2.05
CA SER A 336 -1.13 34.97 2.54
C SER A 336 -0.86 36.12 1.57
N ASN A 337 0.04 35.94 0.60
CA ASN A 337 0.51 36.98 -0.31
C ASN A 337 0.24 36.59 -1.77
N PRO A 338 -0.92 36.95 -2.36
CA PRO A 338 -1.24 36.64 -3.75
C PRO A 338 -0.31 37.38 -4.73
N ILE A 339 0.40 36.64 -5.58
CA ILE A 339 1.31 37.16 -6.62
C ILE A 339 1.19 36.30 -7.85
N LYS A 340 1.06 36.91 -9.04
CA LYS A 340 1.02 36.15 -10.30
C LYS A 340 2.40 35.60 -10.62
N ASN A 341 2.53 34.28 -10.73
CA ASN A 341 3.76 33.62 -11.15
C ASN A 341 3.68 33.17 -12.60
N ASN A 342 4.83 32.98 -13.23
CA ASN A 342 4.95 32.33 -14.54
C ASN A 342 5.72 31.02 -14.48
N GLU A 343 6.45 30.80 -13.39
CA GLU A 343 7.20 29.59 -13.09
C GLU A 343 6.27 28.38 -12.96
N HIS A 344 6.60 27.35 -13.72
CA HIS A 344 5.93 26.06 -13.67
C HIS A 344 6.81 25.01 -14.33
N ILE A 345 6.75 23.78 -13.84
CA ILE A 345 7.27 22.66 -14.60
C ILE A 345 6.29 22.29 -15.71
N SER A 346 6.81 21.98 -16.89
CA SER A 346 5.95 21.50 -17.96
C SER A 346 5.34 20.14 -17.57
N LYS A 347 4.12 19.87 -18.03
CA LYS A 347 3.46 18.58 -17.78
C LYS A 347 4.28 17.41 -18.34
N ILE A 348 5.00 17.64 -19.44
CA ILE A 348 5.85 16.64 -20.09
C ILE A 348 7.04 16.31 -19.18
N ASP A 349 7.71 17.32 -18.63
CA ASP A 349 8.87 17.11 -17.76
C ASP A 349 8.48 16.43 -16.45
N LEU A 350 7.34 16.84 -15.86
CA LEU A 350 6.82 16.19 -14.66
C LEU A 350 6.48 14.71 -14.90
N LEU A 351 5.83 14.38 -16.03
CA LEU A 351 5.56 12.98 -16.40
C LEU A 351 6.86 12.21 -16.70
N SER A 352 7.81 12.86 -17.38
CA SER A 352 9.09 12.26 -17.74
C SER A 352 9.92 11.94 -16.51
N TYR A 353 9.93 12.87 -15.55
CA TYR A 353 10.40 12.65 -14.19
C TYR A 353 9.63 11.46 -13.62
N LYS A 354 8.33 11.58 -13.25
CA LYS A 354 7.56 10.58 -12.49
C LYS A 354 7.69 9.15 -13.03
N TYR A 355 7.62 8.96 -14.35
CA TYR A 355 7.65 7.65 -15.00
C TYR A 355 9.04 7.22 -15.51
N LYS A 356 10.10 7.97 -15.20
CA LYS A 356 11.48 7.68 -15.64
C LYS A 356 11.57 7.55 -17.18
N ILE A 357 10.85 8.40 -17.90
CA ILE A 357 10.79 8.40 -19.37
C ILE A 357 11.90 9.28 -19.92
N HIS A 358 12.86 8.68 -20.63
CA HIS A 358 13.92 9.43 -21.32
C HIS A 358 13.41 10.19 -22.55
N SER A 359 12.42 9.65 -23.26
CA SER A 359 11.83 10.26 -24.47
C SER A 359 10.42 9.73 -24.72
N LEU A 360 9.43 10.62 -24.62
CA LEU A 360 8.04 10.29 -24.97
C LEU A 360 7.90 9.91 -26.45
N LEU A 361 8.65 10.57 -27.33
CA LEU A 361 8.65 10.26 -28.75
C LEU A 361 9.17 8.84 -29.02
N ALA A 362 10.23 8.41 -28.31
CA ALA A 362 10.74 7.05 -28.42
C ALA A 362 9.71 6.01 -27.93
N ILE A 363 8.96 6.31 -26.87
CA ILE A 363 7.86 5.44 -26.40
C ILE A 363 6.74 5.37 -27.44
N LEU A 364 6.30 6.51 -27.98
CA LEU A 364 5.25 6.56 -29.01
C LEU A 364 5.66 5.78 -30.26
N ASN A 365 6.94 5.89 -30.67
CA ASN A 365 7.48 5.12 -31.79
C ASN A 365 7.46 3.61 -31.53
N LYS A 366 7.77 3.17 -30.30
CA LYS A 366 7.69 1.74 -29.91
C LYS A 366 6.26 1.21 -29.89
N ILE A 367 5.28 2.03 -29.50
CA ILE A 367 3.86 1.63 -29.51
C ILE A 367 3.35 1.52 -30.95
N GLY A 368 3.76 2.45 -31.81
CA GLY A 368 3.33 2.55 -33.20
C GLY A 368 1.95 3.21 -33.34
N ILE A 369 1.79 4.00 -34.41
CA ILE A 369 0.58 4.81 -34.66
C ILE A 369 -0.67 3.94 -34.80
N TYR A 370 -0.56 2.77 -35.43
CA TYR A 370 -1.67 1.83 -35.59
C TYR A 370 -2.21 1.34 -34.23
N SER A 371 -1.31 0.95 -33.33
CA SER A 371 -1.69 0.49 -31.98
C SER A 371 -2.35 1.60 -31.16
N LEU A 372 -1.84 2.83 -31.24
CA LEU A 372 -2.43 4.03 -30.64
C LEU A 372 -3.85 4.29 -31.17
N PHE A 373 -4.04 4.19 -32.49
CA PHE A 373 -5.34 4.33 -33.12
C PHE A 373 -6.33 3.24 -32.67
N CYS A 374 -5.89 1.98 -32.63
CA CYS A 374 -6.70 0.87 -32.12
C CYS A 374 -7.09 1.05 -30.65
N LEU A 375 -6.19 1.55 -29.81
CA LEU A 375 -6.47 1.88 -28.40
C LEU A 375 -7.56 2.96 -28.29
N PHE A 376 -7.45 4.00 -29.10
CA PHE A 376 -8.42 5.09 -29.13
C PHE A 376 -9.81 4.61 -29.59
N ILE A 377 -9.87 3.85 -30.69
CA ILE A 377 -11.13 3.26 -31.18
C ILE A 377 -11.77 2.35 -30.14
N ARG A 378 -11.00 1.42 -29.54
CA ARG A 378 -11.53 0.51 -28.50
C ARG A 378 -12.12 1.28 -27.31
N ARG A 379 -11.55 2.42 -26.95
CA ARG A 379 -12.05 3.27 -25.86
C ARG A 379 -13.33 4.00 -26.24
N ILE A 380 -13.50 4.39 -27.51
CA ILE A 380 -14.75 4.99 -28.02
C ILE A 380 -15.86 3.94 -28.08
N ILE A 381 -15.57 2.74 -28.60
CA ILE A 381 -16.56 1.66 -28.73
C ILE A 381 -17.05 1.21 -27.34
N LYS A 382 -16.18 1.13 -26.33
CA LYS A 382 -16.57 0.78 -24.95
C LYS A 382 -17.35 1.86 -24.20
N ARG A 383 -17.45 3.09 -24.74
CA ARG A 383 -18.21 4.20 -24.15
C ARG A 383 -19.62 4.35 -24.75
N LYS A 384 -19.94 3.63 -25.82
CA LYS A 384 -21.32 3.37 -26.28
C LYS A 384 -21.81 2.08 -25.64
#